data_AF-A0A1F8EDR3-F1
#
_entry.id   AF-A0A1F8EDR3-F1
#
_cell.length_a   1.000
_cell.length_b   1.000
_cell.length_c   1.000
_cell.angle_alpha   90.00
_cell.angle_beta   90.00
_cell.angle_gamma   90.00
#
_symmetry.space_group_name_H-M   'P 1'
#
loop_
_entity.id
_entity.type
_entity.pdbx_description
1 polymer ?
#
loop_
_entity_poly.entity_id
_entity_poly.type
_entity_poly.pdbx_seq_one_letter_code
_entity_poly.pdbx_strand_id
1 'polypeptide(L)'
;MVVRIGNKLIGPGYPCFMVAEIGINHNGSLEITKKLIDAAIAAGCDAVKFQKRTVNVVYSKEELNKFRKVDPSIIHKAFARMNIEGVEWEVFPDDSAVQRLREDITNTTNGDLKYALEFNMKEYDIIDQYCQEKGIMWFASSWDGLSAHFINGFNVPCHKIASACLTHSDLLKRVRYNGKLVILSTGGSSMEQIAKAVDILGREDLVILHCVANYPCKDDEINLNMIKTLKIMFPGVPIGYSGHENNTLPSLCAVAKGACMVERHITLDRNMPGSDHKASLEPAEFKHLVDEIRRLEVVQGNGLKKVHPSEEETMKKLRRIKDF
;
A
#
# COMPACT_ATOMS: atom_id res chain seq x y z
N MET A 1 -3.06 -14.17 16.38
CA MET A 1 -4.14 -13.28 15.87
C MET A 1 -3.78 -11.80 15.97
N VAL A 2 -2.73 -11.44 16.71
CA VAL A 2 -2.23 -10.07 16.77
C VAL A 2 -0.76 -10.12 16.41
N VAL A 3 -0.32 -9.19 15.58
CA VAL A 3 1.08 -8.99 15.20
C VAL A 3 1.48 -7.54 15.48
N ARG A 4 2.78 -7.23 15.44
CA ARG A 4 3.29 -5.89 15.71
C ARG A 4 4.00 -5.32 14.48
N ILE A 5 3.66 -4.10 14.09
CA ILE A 5 4.42 -3.30 13.13
C ILE A 5 4.89 -2.04 13.86
N GLY A 6 6.21 -1.91 14.04
CA GLY A 6 6.80 -0.85 14.85
C GLY A 6 6.20 -0.83 16.26
N ASN A 7 5.53 0.26 16.62
CA ASN A 7 4.86 0.43 17.91
C ASN A 7 3.36 0.09 17.89
N LYS A 8 2.77 -0.33 16.76
CA LYS A 8 1.34 -0.64 16.62
C LYS A 8 1.07 -2.14 16.65
N LEU A 9 -0.04 -2.51 17.30
CA LEU A 9 -0.57 -3.87 17.30
C LEU A 9 -1.67 -3.98 16.25
N ILE A 10 -1.66 -5.07 15.48
CA ILE A 10 -2.55 -5.29 14.34
C ILE A 10 -3.27 -6.61 14.51
N GLY A 11 -4.59 -6.55 14.57
CA GLY A 11 -5.45 -7.72 14.74
C GLY A 11 -6.80 -7.35 15.33
N PRO A 12 -7.64 -8.35 15.64
CA PRO A 12 -8.95 -8.13 16.26
C PRO A 12 -8.81 -7.36 17.59
N GLY A 13 -9.69 -6.37 17.80
CA GLY A 13 -9.71 -5.55 19.02
C GLY A 13 -8.75 -4.36 19.05
N TYR A 14 -7.90 -4.21 18.03
CA TYR A 14 -7.06 -3.02 17.85
C TYR A 14 -7.59 -2.13 16.73
N PRO A 15 -7.28 -0.82 16.74
CA PRO A 15 -7.61 0.07 15.63
C PRO A 15 -7.09 -0.47 14.30
N CYS A 16 -7.85 -0.27 13.23
CA CYS A 16 -7.46 -0.66 11.89
C CYS A 16 -6.17 0.07 11.48
N PHE A 17 -5.18 -0.68 11.01
CA PHE A 17 -3.92 -0.10 10.56
C PHE A 17 -4.07 0.51 9.16
N MET A 18 -3.87 1.82 9.05
CA MET A 18 -4.10 2.56 7.80
C MET A 18 -2.77 2.78 7.04
N VAL A 19 -2.72 2.30 5.80
CA VAL A 19 -1.55 2.44 4.91
C VAL A 19 -1.92 3.31 3.71
N ALA A 20 -1.21 4.42 3.56
CA ALA A 20 -1.23 5.23 2.34
C ALA A 20 -0.19 4.69 1.35
N GLU A 21 -0.65 4.01 0.31
CA GLU A 21 0.20 3.54 -0.78
C GLU A 21 0.52 4.73 -1.70
N ILE A 22 1.72 5.28 -1.53
CA ILE A 22 2.28 6.26 -2.46
C ILE A 22 2.68 5.55 -3.76
N GLY A 23 3.20 4.32 -3.65
CA GLY A 23 3.55 3.50 -4.81
C GLY A 23 4.49 4.24 -5.75
N ILE A 24 3.98 4.53 -6.96
CA ILE A 24 4.68 5.33 -7.99
C ILE A 24 4.00 6.68 -8.28
N ASN A 25 2.97 7.08 -7.51
CA ASN A 25 2.23 8.34 -7.72
C ASN A 25 3.07 9.60 -7.47
N HIS A 26 4.26 9.44 -6.92
CA HIS A 26 5.25 10.51 -6.81
C HIS A 26 5.84 10.93 -8.16
N ASN A 27 5.64 10.15 -9.23
CA ASN A 27 6.12 10.47 -10.58
C ASN A 27 7.62 10.79 -10.65
N GLY A 28 8.42 10.09 -9.84
CA GLY A 28 9.84 10.35 -9.71
C GLY A 28 10.17 11.75 -9.17
N SER A 29 9.34 12.35 -8.30
CA SER A 29 9.65 13.66 -7.66
C SER A 29 9.65 13.55 -6.14
N LEU A 30 10.78 13.93 -5.52
CA LEU A 30 10.88 14.05 -4.06
C LEU A 30 9.93 15.10 -3.48
N GLU A 31 9.65 16.18 -4.23
CA GLU A 31 8.69 17.20 -3.78
C GLU A 31 7.28 16.64 -3.69
N ILE A 32 6.84 15.90 -4.72
CA ILE A 32 5.52 15.24 -4.73
C ILE A 32 5.49 14.16 -3.63
N THR A 33 6.57 13.39 -3.47
CA THR A 33 6.68 12.41 -2.38
C THR A 33 6.44 13.04 -1.01
N LYS A 34 7.11 14.15 -0.69
CA LYS A 34 6.95 14.85 0.60
C LYS A 34 5.50 15.33 0.80
N LYS A 35 4.89 15.91 -0.24
CA LYS A 35 3.47 16.33 -0.21
C LYS A 35 2.52 15.16 0.04
N LEU A 36 2.75 14.01 -0.58
CA LEU A 36 1.95 12.80 -0.36
C LEU A 36 2.13 12.24 1.06
N ILE A 37 3.35 12.28 1.60
CA ILE A 37 3.62 11.91 3.00
C ILE A 37 2.86 12.84 3.95
N ASP A 38 2.93 14.16 3.74
CA ASP A 38 2.21 15.14 4.57
C ASP A 38 0.69 14.95 4.48
N ALA A 39 0.16 14.63 3.29
CA ALA A 39 -1.26 14.31 3.11
C ALA A 39 -1.68 13.04 3.88
N ALA A 40 -0.85 12.00 3.87
CA ALA A 40 -1.09 10.78 4.62
C ALA A 40 -1.07 11.02 6.15
N ILE A 41 -0.14 11.84 6.64
CA ILE A 41 -0.08 12.25 8.06
C ILE A 41 -1.34 13.03 8.43
N ALA A 42 -1.72 14.02 7.62
CA ALA A 42 -2.91 14.83 7.86
C ALA A 42 -4.22 14.01 7.84
N ALA A 43 -4.25 12.93 7.06
CA ALA A 43 -5.36 11.98 7.04
C ALA A 43 -5.39 11.07 8.29
N GLY A 44 -4.29 10.95 9.05
CA GLY A 44 -4.19 10.07 10.22
C GLY A 44 -3.77 8.64 9.89
N CYS A 45 -3.01 8.45 8.81
CA CYS A 45 -2.44 7.15 8.44
C CYS A 45 -1.38 6.69 9.44
N ASP A 46 -1.25 5.36 9.62
CA ASP A 46 -0.22 4.76 10.47
C ASP A 46 1.11 4.60 9.73
N ALA A 47 1.07 4.43 8.41
CA ALA A 47 2.26 4.32 7.57
C ALA A 47 2.04 4.81 6.13
N VAL A 48 3.13 5.18 5.48
CA VAL A 48 3.22 5.35 4.03
C VAL A 48 3.95 4.16 3.40
N LYS A 49 3.59 3.81 2.17
CA LYS A 49 4.19 2.69 1.46
C LYS A 49 4.66 3.09 0.06
N PHE A 50 5.85 2.61 -0.30
CA PHE A 50 6.49 2.79 -1.60
C PHE A 50 6.61 1.47 -2.37
N GLN A 51 7.12 1.54 -3.59
CA GLN A 51 7.49 0.36 -4.38
C GLN A 51 8.97 0.43 -4.74
N LYS A 52 9.67 -0.70 -4.58
CA LYS A 52 11.07 -0.85 -5.01
C LYS A 52 11.18 -2.03 -5.96
N ARG A 53 11.88 -1.81 -7.07
CA ARG A 53 12.20 -2.80 -8.09
C ARG A 53 13.64 -2.66 -8.53
N THR A 54 14.17 -3.74 -9.06
CA THR A 54 15.30 -3.71 -9.99
C THR A 54 14.73 -3.86 -11.38
N VAL A 55 14.69 -2.77 -12.16
CA VAL A 55 13.94 -2.68 -13.43
C VAL A 55 14.30 -3.83 -14.38
N ASN A 56 15.60 -4.10 -14.56
CA ASN A 56 16.11 -5.17 -15.43
C ASN A 56 15.83 -6.61 -14.93
N VAL A 57 15.45 -6.78 -13.66
CA VAL A 57 15.08 -8.09 -13.11
C VAL A 57 13.59 -8.33 -13.27
N VAL A 58 12.77 -7.30 -13.04
CA VAL A 58 11.30 -7.41 -13.06
C VAL A 58 10.75 -7.45 -14.48
N TYR A 59 11.36 -6.73 -15.41
CA TYR A 59 10.85 -6.59 -16.78
C TYR A 59 11.78 -7.25 -17.79
N SER A 60 11.19 -7.92 -18.79
CA SER A 60 11.97 -8.44 -19.92
C SER A 60 12.51 -7.30 -20.78
N LYS A 61 13.62 -7.54 -21.48
CA LYS A 61 14.16 -6.56 -22.44
C LYS A 61 13.14 -6.15 -23.50
N GLU A 62 12.34 -7.10 -23.97
CA GLU A 62 11.25 -6.83 -24.92
C GLU A 62 10.25 -5.83 -24.32
N GLU A 63 9.81 -6.06 -23.08
CA GLU A 63 8.86 -5.18 -22.41
C GLU A 63 9.44 -3.79 -22.14
N LEU A 64 10.74 -3.69 -21.83
CA LEU A 64 11.42 -2.42 -21.62
C LEU A 64 11.57 -1.63 -22.93
N ASN A 65 11.82 -2.30 -24.06
CA ASN A 65 12.05 -1.66 -25.36
C ASN A 65 10.76 -1.23 -26.07
N LYS A 66 9.57 -1.63 -25.59
CA LYS A 66 8.30 -1.21 -26.19
C LYS A 66 8.15 0.30 -26.15
N PHE A 67 7.75 0.89 -27.28
CA PHE A 67 7.36 2.29 -27.32
C PHE A 67 6.24 2.54 -26.31
N ARG A 68 6.39 3.63 -25.54
CA ARG A 68 5.38 4.08 -24.61
C ARG A 68 5.39 5.59 -24.60
N LYS A 69 4.24 6.21 -24.81
CA LYS A 69 4.11 7.65 -24.57
C LYS A 69 4.25 7.93 -23.08
N VAL A 70 5.27 8.69 -22.71
CA VAL A 70 5.52 9.15 -21.34
C VAL A 70 5.25 10.65 -21.27
N ASP A 71 4.69 11.11 -20.15
CA ASP A 71 4.55 12.54 -19.90
C ASP A 71 5.95 13.17 -19.74
N PRO A 72 6.32 14.18 -20.55
CA PRO A 72 7.66 14.76 -20.50
C PRO A 72 8.08 15.27 -19.11
N SER A 73 7.12 15.67 -18.26
CA SER A 73 7.44 16.11 -16.90
C SER A 73 8.08 15.02 -16.05
N ILE A 74 7.76 13.74 -16.30
CA ILE A 74 8.38 12.60 -15.61
C ILE A 74 9.85 12.46 -16.01
N ILE A 75 10.14 12.61 -17.31
CA ILE A 75 11.52 12.54 -17.83
C ILE A 75 12.34 13.74 -17.34
N HIS A 76 11.77 14.95 -17.33
CA HIS A 76 12.44 16.12 -16.76
C HIS A 76 12.79 15.94 -15.28
N LYS A 77 11.89 15.37 -14.47
CA LYS A 77 12.16 15.05 -13.06
C LYS A 77 13.26 13.99 -12.92
N ALA A 78 13.28 12.99 -13.80
CA ALA A 78 14.36 12.00 -13.84
C ALA A 78 15.72 12.63 -14.16
N PHE A 79 15.79 13.55 -15.12
CA PHE A 79 17.04 14.30 -15.39
C PHE A 79 17.47 15.15 -14.20
N ALA A 80 16.53 15.81 -13.50
CA ALA A 80 16.84 16.56 -12.29
C ALA A 80 17.42 15.66 -11.17
N ARG A 81 17.04 14.38 -11.12
CA ARG A 81 17.54 13.39 -10.14
C ARG A 81 18.91 12.81 -10.49
N MET A 82 19.41 13.04 -11.70
CA MET A 82 20.78 12.64 -12.06
C MET A 82 21.83 13.50 -11.35
N ASN A 83 21.44 14.64 -10.76
CA ASN A 83 22.32 15.44 -9.91
C ASN A 83 21.56 15.86 -8.65
N ILE A 84 21.91 15.28 -7.50
CA ILE A 84 21.31 15.60 -6.21
C ILE A 84 22.42 16.14 -5.31
N GLU A 85 22.26 17.39 -4.87
CA GLU A 85 23.23 18.06 -3.98
C GLU A 85 24.65 18.10 -4.55
N GLY A 86 24.80 18.19 -5.88
CA GLY A 86 26.08 18.22 -6.56
C GLY A 86 26.71 16.83 -6.78
N VAL A 87 26.04 15.75 -6.39
CA VAL A 87 26.48 14.36 -6.63
C VAL A 87 25.73 13.79 -7.83
N GLU A 88 26.48 13.20 -8.76
CA GLU A 88 25.90 12.53 -9.94
C GLU A 88 25.36 11.14 -9.59
N TRP A 89 24.17 10.83 -10.10
CA TRP A 89 23.48 9.57 -9.89
C TRP A 89 22.96 9.00 -11.20
N GLU A 90 23.08 7.67 -11.35
CA GLU A 90 22.45 6.95 -12.44
C GLU A 90 20.94 6.83 -12.19
N VAL A 91 20.15 7.23 -13.19
CA VAL A 91 18.69 7.07 -13.21
C VAL A 91 18.27 6.17 -14.36
N PHE A 92 18.85 6.40 -15.54
CA PHE A 92 18.63 5.63 -16.76
C PHE A 92 19.65 4.49 -16.89
N PRO A 93 19.38 3.45 -17.71
CA PRO A 93 20.21 2.25 -17.76
C PRO A 93 21.60 2.47 -18.38
N ASP A 94 21.73 3.45 -19.27
CA ASP A 94 22.96 3.78 -19.97
C ASP A 94 22.88 5.18 -20.60
N ASP A 95 24.03 5.66 -21.09
CA ASP A 95 24.16 6.96 -21.75
C ASP A 95 23.38 7.06 -23.06
N SER A 96 23.12 5.93 -23.74
CA SER A 96 22.37 5.93 -25.00
C SER A 96 20.90 6.30 -24.78
N ALA A 97 20.31 5.84 -23.67
CA ALA A 97 18.96 6.25 -23.26
C ALA A 97 18.92 7.74 -22.94
N VAL A 98 19.92 8.26 -22.22
CA VAL A 98 20.04 9.68 -21.87
C VAL A 98 20.15 10.53 -23.13
N GLN A 99 21.03 10.16 -24.07
CA GLN A 99 21.22 10.87 -25.32
C GLN A 99 19.93 10.91 -26.14
N ARG A 100 19.28 9.75 -26.35
CA ARG A 100 18.01 9.64 -27.08
C ARG A 100 16.93 10.56 -26.50
N LEU A 101 16.77 10.58 -25.18
CA LEU A 101 15.76 11.40 -24.50
C LEU A 101 16.10 12.90 -24.50
N ARG A 102 17.38 13.27 -24.59
CA ARG A 102 17.81 14.67 -24.77
C ARG A 102 17.59 15.16 -26.19
N GLU A 103 17.79 14.30 -27.19
CA GLU A 103 17.55 14.61 -28.61
C GLU A 103 16.04 14.73 -28.90
N ASP A 104 15.23 13.79 -28.40
CA ASP A 104 13.77 13.83 -28.49
C ASP A 104 13.12 13.25 -27.23
N ILE A 105 12.61 14.14 -26.38
CA ILE A 105 11.97 13.77 -25.11
C ILE A 105 10.67 12.96 -25.28
N THR A 106 10.12 12.91 -26.49
CA THR A 106 8.91 12.12 -26.81
C THR A 106 9.22 10.74 -27.35
N ASN A 107 10.47 10.50 -27.77
CA ASN A 107 10.96 9.19 -28.18
C ASN A 107 11.22 8.36 -26.93
N THR A 108 10.16 7.90 -26.26
CA THR A 108 10.20 7.19 -24.98
C THR A 108 9.80 5.72 -25.11
N THR A 109 10.43 4.90 -24.29
CA THR A 109 10.15 3.48 -24.12
C THR A 109 9.47 3.24 -22.77
N ASN A 110 8.89 2.05 -22.61
CA ASN A 110 8.38 1.61 -21.32
C ASN A 110 9.51 1.56 -20.27
N GLY A 111 10.73 1.17 -20.67
CA GLY A 111 11.90 1.21 -19.82
C GLY A 111 12.18 2.60 -19.27
N ASP A 112 12.17 3.63 -20.12
CA ASP A 112 12.41 5.02 -19.67
C ASP A 112 11.43 5.44 -18.57
N LEU A 113 10.16 5.06 -18.69
CA LEU A 113 9.18 5.30 -17.61
C LEU A 113 9.55 4.54 -16.34
N LYS A 114 9.91 3.24 -16.44
CA LYS A 114 10.24 2.43 -15.26
C LYS A 114 11.46 2.96 -14.54
N TYR A 115 12.51 3.34 -15.27
CA TYR A 115 13.70 3.98 -14.73
C TYR A 115 13.41 5.36 -14.13
N ALA A 116 12.64 6.19 -14.83
CA ALA A 116 12.29 7.53 -14.38
C ALA A 116 11.40 7.55 -13.11
N LEU A 117 10.72 6.45 -12.79
CA LEU A 117 9.93 6.30 -11.57
C LEU A 117 10.71 5.65 -10.42
N GLU A 118 11.83 5.01 -10.69
CA GLU A 118 12.57 4.26 -9.68
C GLU A 118 13.51 5.21 -8.91
N PHE A 119 13.32 5.29 -7.59
CA PHE A 119 14.22 6.01 -6.69
C PHE A 119 15.45 5.14 -6.35
N ASN A 120 16.61 5.79 -6.32
CA ASN A 120 17.91 5.28 -5.90
C ASN A 120 18.11 5.44 -4.38
N MET A 121 19.31 5.09 -3.91
CA MET A 121 19.66 5.14 -2.48
C MET A 121 19.49 6.54 -1.88
N LYS A 122 20.02 7.58 -2.52
CA LYS A 122 19.98 8.95 -1.99
C LYS A 122 18.56 9.48 -1.83
N GLU A 123 17.68 9.13 -2.75
CA GLU A 123 16.27 9.53 -2.65
C GLU A 123 15.54 8.79 -1.55
N TYR A 124 15.80 7.49 -1.37
CA TYR A 124 15.26 6.75 -0.23
C TYR A 124 15.86 7.22 1.11
N ASP A 125 17.12 7.65 1.17
CA ASP A 125 17.71 8.28 2.37
C ASP A 125 16.95 9.56 2.74
N ILE A 126 16.65 10.41 1.75
CA ILE A 126 15.85 11.64 1.96
C ILE A 126 14.43 11.30 2.45
N ILE A 127 13.82 10.25 1.89
CA ILE A 127 12.49 9.79 2.29
C ILE A 127 12.52 9.23 3.72
N ASP A 128 13.53 8.44 4.05
CA ASP A 128 13.71 7.84 5.38
C ASP A 128 13.87 8.93 6.45
N GLN A 129 14.77 9.90 6.22
CA GLN A 129 14.95 11.06 7.09
C GLN A 129 13.66 11.85 7.26
N TYR A 130 12.95 12.13 6.16
CA TYR A 130 11.69 12.88 6.21
C TYR A 130 10.60 12.14 7.02
N CYS A 131 10.48 10.82 6.84
CA CYS A 131 9.52 10.02 7.59
C CYS A 131 9.87 9.97 9.09
N GLN A 132 11.16 9.86 9.42
CA GLN A 132 11.65 9.90 10.81
C GLN A 132 11.35 11.25 11.48
N GLU A 133 11.68 12.36 10.82
CA GLU A 133 11.38 13.72 11.30
C GLU A 133 9.89 13.94 11.55
N LYS A 134 9.05 13.36 10.70
CA LYS A 134 7.58 13.48 10.77
C LYS A 134 6.93 12.45 11.69
N GLY A 135 7.67 11.47 12.17
CA GLY A 135 7.15 10.41 13.06
C GLY A 135 6.16 9.46 12.38
N ILE A 136 6.24 9.26 11.06
CA ILE A 136 5.42 8.30 10.33
C ILE A 136 6.24 7.08 9.92
N MET A 137 5.68 5.88 10.08
CA MET A 137 6.34 4.67 9.59
C MET A 137 6.34 4.63 8.06
N TRP A 138 7.40 4.11 7.47
CA TRP A 138 7.43 3.80 6.05
C TRP A 138 7.98 2.41 5.80
N PHE A 139 7.56 1.83 4.68
CA PHE A 139 8.09 0.58 4.14
C PHE A 139 7.83 0.52 2.64
N ALA A 140 8.27 -0.54 1.98
CA ALA A 140 8.06 -0.71 0.54
C ALA A 140 7.65 -2.13 0.16
N SER A 141 6.91 -2.22 -0.96
CA SER A 141 6.76 -3.47 -1.70
C SER A 141 8.04 -3.75 -2.48
N SER A 142 8.71 -4.86 -2.16
CA SER A 142 9.85 -5.34 -2.94
C SER A 142 9.37 -6.30 -4.03
N TRP A 143 9.77 -6.05 -5.28
CA TRP A 143 9.31 -6.83 -6.43
C TRP A 143 10.27 -7.95 -6.84
N ASP A 144 11.48 -7.96 -6.29
CA ASP A 144 12.55 -8.90 -6.59
C ASP A 144 13.52 -9.01 -5.39
N GLY A 145 14.42 -9.99 -5.42
CA GLY A 145 15.34 -10.24 -4.32
C GLY A 145 16.32 -9.08 -4.05
N LEU A 146 16.72 -8.33 -5.10
CA LEU A 146 17.64 -7.20 -4.94
C LEU A 146 16.92 -5.99 -4.36
N SER A 147 15.67 -5.73 -4.75
CA SER A 147 14.86 -4.69 -4.09
C SER A 147 14.57 -5.02 -2.63
N ALA A 148 14.32 -6.29 -2.29
CA ALA A 148 14.19 -6.70 -0.89
C ALA A 148 15.47 -6.46 -0.09
N HIS A 149 16.64 -6.78 -0.67
CA HIS A 149 17.93 -6.49 -0.06
C HIS A 149 18.18 -4.99 0.09
N PHE A 150 17.87 -4.19 -0.93
CA PHE A 150 17.97 -2.73 -0.89
C PHE A 150 17.16 -2.14 0.27
N ILE A 151 15.91 -2.57 0.43
CA ILE A 151 15.02 -2.07 1.49
C ILE A 151 15.50 -2.50 2.90
N ASN A 152 16.25 -3.59 3.02
CA ASN A 152 16.88 -3.97 4.29
C ASN A 152 18.02 -3.03 4.72
N GLY A 153 18.53 -2.19 3.82
CA GLY A 153 19.46 -1.11 4.19
C GLY A 153 18.83 -0.07 5.13
N PHE A 154 17.49 -0.04 5.19
CA PHE A 154 16.73 0.88 6.03
C PHE A 154 16.09 0.16 7.23
N ASN A 155 15.81 0.92 8.28
CA ASN A 155 15.13 0.42 9.49
C ASN A 155 13.60 0.33 9.33
N VAL A 156 13.13 -0.24 8.21
CA VAL A 156 11.69 -0.44 7.98
C VAL A 156 11.12 -1.52 8.90
N PRO A 157 9.88 -1.37 9.42
CA PRO A 157 9.32 -2.29 10.41
C PRO A 157 8.79 -3.61 9.80
N CYS A 158 8.55 -3.64 8.49
CA CYS A 158 7.99 -4.80 7.79
C CYS A 158 8.34 -4.78 6.30
N HIS A 159 8.14 -5.92 5.64
CA HIS A 159 8.17 -6.07 4.19
C HIS A 159 6.76 -6.23 3.63
N LYS A 160 6.54 -5.72 2.42
CA LYS A 160 5.31 -5.98 1.65
C LYS A 160 5.63 -6.82 0.42
N ILE A 161 4.84 -7.87 0.22
CA ILE A 161 4.78 -8.64 -1.02
C ILE A 161 3.55 -8.17 -1.82
N ALA A 162 3.81 -7.63 -3.00
CA ALA A 162 2.76 -7.26 -3.94
C ALA A 162 2.05 -8.50 -4.50
N SER A 163 0.78 -8.37 -4.89
CA SER A 163 -0.02 -9.47 -5.46
C SER A 163 0.67 -10.17 -6.63
N ALA A 164 1.31 -9.40 -7.52
CA ALA A 164 2.06 -9.93 -8.67
C ALA A 164 3.28 -10.79 -8.28
N CYS A 165 3.77 -10.64 -7.05
CA CYS A 165 4.95 -11.33 -6.53
C CYS A 165 4.59 -12.53 -5.65
N LEU A 166 3.31 -12.80 -5.40
CA LEU A 166 2.86 -13.87 -4.51
C LEU A 166 3.37 -15.26 -4.95
N THR A 167 3.51 -15.50 -6.24
CA THR A 167 4.00 -16.77 -6.79
C THR A 167 5.54 -16.84 -6.89
N HIS A 168 6.25 -15.77 -6.53
CA HIS A 168 7.71 -15.68 -6.65
C HIS A 168 8.40 -16.33 -5.44
N SER A 169 8.49 -17.66 -5.43
CA SER A 169 8.98 -18.43 -4.26
C SER A 169 10.37 -18.03 -3.72
N ASP A 170 11.33 -17.66 -4.57
CA ASP A 170 12.66 -17.22 -4.14
C ASP A 170 12.61 -15.89 -3.36
N LEU A 171 11.88 -14.90 -3.87
CA LEU A 171 11.61 -13.64 -3.17
C LEU A 171 10.93 -13.87 -1.82
N LEU A 172 9.90 -14.73 -1.76
CA LEU A 172 9.21 -15.05 -0.51
C LEU A 172 10.18 -15.63 0.54
N LYS A 173 11.05 -16.57 0.13
CA LYS A 173 12.08 -17.15 1.01
C LYS A 173 13.07 -16.11 1.51
N ARG A 174 13.55 -15.22 0.62
CA ARG A 174 14.48 -14.14 0.98
C ARG A 174 13.87 -13.15 1.95
N VAL A 175 12.64 -12.72 1.69
CA VAL A 175 11.92 -11.79 2.58
C VAL A 175 11.69 -12.42 3.94
N ARG A 176 11.30 -13.71 3.97
CA ARG A 176 11.13 -14.44 5.24
C ARG A 176 12.43 -14.57 6.03
N TYR A 177 13.54 -14.86 5.36
CA TYR A 177 14.86 -15.00 5.99
C TYR A 177 15.30 -13.73 6.75
N ASN A 178 14.83 -12.54 6.32
CA ASN A 178 15.11 -11.28 7.02
C ASN A 178 14.47 -11.18 8.43
N GLY A 179 13.54 -12.07 8.78
CA GLY A 179 12.95 -12.13 10.12
C GLY A 179 11.90 -11.04 10.43
N LYS A 180 11.74 -10.02 9.58
CA LYS A 180 10.73 -8.97 9.75
C LYS A 180 9.32 -9.46 9.43
N LEU A 181 8.30 -8.75 9.92
CA LEU A 181 6.91 -8.99 9.57
C LEU A 181 6.69 -8.85 8.06
N VAL A 182 5.83 -9.70 7.50
CA VAL A 182 5.45 -9.68 6.09
C VAL A 182 3.97 -9.33 5.94
N ILE A 183 3.67 -8.39 5.06
CA ILE A 183 2.32 -8.13 4.56
C ILE A 183 2.22 -8.76 3.16
N LEU A 184 1.23 -9.62 2.92
CA LEU A 184 1.03 -10.33 1.66
C LEU A 184 -0.31 -9.94 1.04
N SER A 185 -0.31 -9.27 -0.13
CA SER A 185 -1.56 -9.09 -0.91
C SER A 185 -1.83 -10.29 -1.80
N THR A 186 -3.11 -10.63 -2.01
CA THR A 186 -3.53 -11.88 -2.69
C THR A 186 -4.24 -11.66 -4.03
N GLY A 187 -4.11 -10.49 -4.65
CA GLY A 187 -4.81 -10.17 -5.90
C GLY A 187 -4.42 -11.09 -7.05
N GLY A 188 -5.41 -11.54 -7.83
CA GLY A 188 -5.16 -12.41 -8.99
C GLY A 188 -4.61 -13.80 -8.66
N SER A 189 -4.68 -14.24 -7.39
CA SER A 189 -4.15 -15.52 -6.93
C SER A 189 -5.27 -16.51 -6.58
N SER A 190 -5.08 -17.79 -6.88
CA SER A 190 -5.97 -18.86 -6.43
C SER A 190 -5.73 -19.19 -4.95
N MET A 191 -6.67 -19.89 -4.31
CA MET A 191 -6.51 -20.32 -2.92
C MET A 191 -5.31 -21.25 -2.72
N GLU A 192 -4.99 -22.10 -3.71
CA GLU A 192 -3.81 -22.97 -3.69
C GLU A 192 -2.51 -22.16 -3.74
N GLN A 193 -2.46 -21.10 -4.56
CA GLN A 193 -1.31 -20.21 -4.62
C GLN A 193 -1.12 -19.44 -3.32
N ILE A 194 -2.21 -18.94 -2.73
CA ILE A 194 -2.17 -18.25 -1.42
C ILE A 194 -1.67 -19.21 -0.34
N ALA A 195 -2.21 -20.44 -0.27
CA ALA A 195 -1.76 -21.44 0.69
C ALA A 195 -0.26 -21.74 0.55
N LYS A 196 0.22 -21.95 -0.68
CA LYS A 196 1.65 -22.18 -0.95
C LYS A 196 2.54 -21.00 -0.54
N ALA A 197 2.08 -19.77 -0.75
CA ALA A 197 2.81 -18.59 -0.30
C ALA A 197 2.88 -18.51 1.23
N VAL A 198 1.78 -18.82 1.92
CA VAL A 198 1.73 -18.90 3.39
C VAL A 198 2.62 -20.02 3.92
N ASP A 199 2.70 -21.17 3.26
CA ASP A 199 3.59 -22.27 3.66
C ASP A 199 5.07 -21.85 3.59
N ILE A 200 5.44 -20.99 2.63
CA ILE A 200 6.81 -20.46 2.51
C ILE A 200 7.08 -19.38 3.56
N LEU A 201 6.14 -18.47 3.78
CA LEU A 201 6.29 -17.34 4.70
C LEU A 201 6.08 -17.70 6.17
N GLY A 202 5.43 -18.84 6.45
CA GLY A 202 4.92 -19.14 7.77
C GLY A 202 3.73 -18.25 8.16
N ARG A 203 3.11 -18.56 9.30
CA ARG A 203 1.96 -17.82 9.84
C ARG A 203 2.34 -16.76 10.88
N GLU A 204 3.53 -16.88 11.45
CA GLU A 204 4.07 -15.93 12.42
C GLU A 204 4.53 -14.66 11.70
N ASP A 205 4.25 -13.51 12.31
CA ASP A 205 4.55 -12.19 11.75
C ASP A 205 4.11 -12.05 10.28
N LEU A 206 2.89 -12.50 9.99
CA LEU A 206 2.26 -12.39 8.68
C LEU A 206 0.93 -11.63 8.80
N VAL A 207 0.66 -10.75 7.83
CA VAL A 207 -0.67 -10.17 7.57
C VAL A 207 -1.05 -10.48 6.13
N ILE A 208 -2.27 -10.97 5.90
CA ILE A 208 -2.77 -11.25 4.54
C ILE A 208 -3.82 -10.20 4.18
N LEU A 209 -3.66 -9.56 3.02
CA LEU A 209 -4.65 -8.61 2.50
C LEU A 209 -5.45 -9.23 1.36
N HIS A 210 -6.77 -9.28 1.55
CA HIS A 210 -7.69 -9.48 0.43
C HIS A 210 -7.51 -8.35 -0.57
N CYS A 211 -7.44 -8.67 -1.86
CA CYS A 211 -7.11 -7.73 -2.91
C CYS A 211 -7.67 -8.23 -4.25
N VAL A 212 -8.10 -7.30 -5.10
CA VAL A 212 -8.38 -7.55 -6.52
C VAL A 212 -7.45 -6.67 -7.33
N ALA A 213 -6.61 -7.25 -8.19
CA ALA A 213 -5.56 -6.55 -8.92
C ALA A 213 -6.09 -5.87 -10.20
N ASN A 214 -7.13 -5.04 -10.06
CA ASN A 214 -7.74 -4.26 -11.13
C ASN A 214 -7.82 -2.78 -10.71
N TYR A 215 -7.50 -1.85 -11.62
CA TYR A 215 -7.24 -0.43 -11.29
C TYR A 215 -7.96 0.49 -12.29
N PRO A 216 -9.18 0.98 -11.99
CA PRO A 216 -9.92 0.74 -10.75
C PRO A 216 -10.72 -0.57 -10.75
N CYS A 217 -10.85 -1.18 -9.57
CA CYS A 217 -11.68 -2.35 -9.36
C CYS A 217 -13.16 -1.97 -9.36
N LYS A 218 -13.98 -2.74 -10.06
CA LYS A 218 -15.44 -2.57 -10.07
C LYS A 218 -16.07 -3.23 -8.83
N ASP A 219 -17.19 -2.68 -8.36
CA ASP A 219 -17.86 -3.14 -7.13
C ASP A 219 -18.26 -4.61 -7.16
N ASP A 220 -18.69 -5.14 -8.31
CA ASP A 220 -19.09 -6.54 -8.51
C ASP A 220 -17.91 -7.52 -8.48
N GLU A 221 -16.68 -7.02 -8.64
CA GLU A 221 -15.44 -7.82 -8.58
C GLU A 221 -14.83 -7.86 -7.17
N ILE A 222 -15.12 -6.88 -6.30
CA ILE A 222 -14.41 -6.68 -5.03
C ILE A 222 -14.48 -7.88 -4.09
N ASN A 223 -15.64 -8.54 -4.00
CA ASN A 223 -15.84 -9.76 -3.21
C ASN A 223 -15.33 -9.70 -1.75
N LEU A 224 -15.84 -8.76 -0.94
CA LEU A 224 -15.40 -8.57 0.46
C LEU A 224 -15.67 -9.79 1.38
N ASN A 225 -16.50 -10.75 0.95
CA ASN A 225 -16.69 -11.99 1.71
C ASN A 225 -15.43 -12.86 1.75
N MET A 226 -14.45 -12.62 0.85
CA MET A 226 -13.13 -13.26 0.93
C MET A 226 -12.38 -12.96 2.22
N ILE A 227 -12.64 -11.82 2.89
CA ILE A 227 -12.06 -11.55 4.21
C ILE A 227 -12.47 -12.63 5.21
N LYS A 228 -13.75 -13.07 5.17
CA LYS A 228 -14.24 -14.17 6.02
C LYS A 228 -13.59 -15.50 5.62
N THR A 229 -13.48 -15.78 4.33
CA THR A 229 -12.84 -17.00 3.82
C THR A 229 -11.38 -17.09 4.26
N LEU A 230 -10.60 -16.02 4.10
CA LEU A 230 -9.20 -15.98 4.51
C LEU A 230 -9.03 -16.16 6.02
N LYS A 231 -9.93 -15.60 6.85
CA LYS A 231 -9.93 -15.83 8.31
C LYS A 231 -10.15 -17.30 8.68
N ILE A 232 -11.03 -17.99 7.96
CA ILE A 232 -11.31 -19.42 8.18
C ILE A 232 -10.13 -20.27 7.73
N MET A 233 -9.52 -19.95 6.58
CA MET A 233 -8.43 -20.72 5.99
C MET A 233 -7.10 -20.54 6.73
N PHE A 234 -6.84 -19.33 7.24
CA PHE A 234 -5.59 -18.97 7.91
C PHE A 234 -5.85 -18.51 9.34
N PRO A 235 -6.38 -19.39 10.22
CA PRO A 235 -6.64 -19.02 11.60
C PRO A 235 -5.34 -18.61 12.29
N GLY A 236 -5.41 -17.56 13.09
CA GLY A 236 -4.25 -16.98 13.76
C GLY A 236 -3.57 -15.84 13.00
N VAL A 237 -3.78 -15.72 11.68
CA VAL A 237 -3.19 -14.67 10.83
C VAL A 237 -4.14 -13.47 10.72
N PRO A 238 -3.73 -12.24 11.07
CA PRO A 238 -4.50 -11.03 10.82
C PRO A 238 -4.81 -10.85 9.33
N ILE A 239 -6.07 -10.55 9.02
CA ILE A 239 -6.55 -10.35 7.66
C ILE A 239 -6.94 -8.88 7.47
N GLY A 240 -6.42 -8.25 6.42
CA GLY A 240 -6.75 -6.89 6.02
C GLY A 240 -7.29 -6.82 4.59
N TYR A 241 -7.29 -5.61 4.03
CA TYR A 241 -7.80 -5.31 2.70
C TYR A 241 -6.88 -4.32 1.96
N SER A 242 -6.60 -4.60 0.70
CA SER A 242 -5.86 -3.73 -0.23
C SER A 242 -6.82 -3.35 -1.35
N GLY A 243 -7.30 -2.11 -1.31
CA GLY A 243 -8.34 -1.61 -2.20
C GLY A 243 -7.80 -0.86 -3.41
N HIS A 244 -8.48 -1.03 -4.54
CA HIS A 244 -8.19 -0.36 -5.82
C HIS A 244 -9.47 0.21 -6.45
N GLU A 245 -10.54 0.33 -5.68
CA GLU A 245 -11.79 1.00 -6.04
C GLU A 245 -11.60 2.53 -6.08
N ASN A 246 -12.56 3.28 -6.66
CA ASN A 246 -12.49 4.75 -6.75
C ASN A 246 -13.20 5.50 -5.62
N ASN A 247 -13.90 4.78 -4.73
CA ASN A 247 -14.65 5.35 -3.62
C ASN A 247 -14.20 4.72 -2.29
N THR A 248 -14.81 5.11 -1.18
CA THR A 248 -14.39 4.71 0.18
C THR A 248 -15.23 3.57 0.76
N LEU A 249 -16.40 3.28 0.18
CA LEU A 249 -17.39 2.37 0.75
C LEU A 249 -16.86 0.93 0.92
N PRO A 250 -16.19 0.30 -0.08
CA PRO A 250 -15.67 -1.06 0.06
C PRO A 250 -14.62 -1.17 1.16
N SER A 251 -13.73 -0.19 1.28
CA SER A 251 -12.73 -0.13 2.36
C SER A 251 -13.37 -0.04 3.75
N LEU A 252 -14.39 0.80 3.93
CA LEU A 252 -15.16 0.89 5.17
C LEU A 252 -15.87 -0.45 5.48
N CYS A 253 -16.51 -1.05 4.47
CA CYS A 253 -17.18 -2.34 4.60
C CYS A 253 -16.21 -3.49 4.89
N ALA A 254 -14.97 -3.42 4.40
CA ALA A 254 -13.91 -4.38 4.71
C ALA A 254 -13.59 -4.36 6.20
N VAL A 255 -13.45 -3.17 6.79
CA VAL A 255 -13.25 -3.02 8.25
C VAL A 255 -14.47 -3.51 9.02
N ALA A 256 -15.69 -3.23 8.56
CA ALA A 256 -16.91 -3.76 9.17
C ALA A 256 -17.00 -5.30 9.13
N LYS A 257 -16.38 -5.94 8.12
CA LYS A 257 -16.19 -7.40 8.02
C LYS A 257 -14.96 -7.90 8.81
N GLY A 258 -14.31 -6.99 9.53
CA GLY A 258 -13.21 -7.21 10.46
C GLY A 258 -11.84 -7.26 9.78
N ALA A 259 -11.64 -6.57 8.66
CA ALA A 259 -10.29 -6.28 8.18
C ALA A 259 -9.55 -5.42 9.22
N CYS A 260 -8.37 -5.86 9.67
CA CYS A 260 -7.57 -5.14 10.67
C CYS A 260 -6.51 -4.20 10.07
N MET A 261 -6.41 -4.15 8.75
CA MET A 261 -5.52 -3.27 8.00
C MET A 261 -6.22 -2.87 6.70
N VAL A 262 -6.08 -1.60 6.30
CA VAL A 262 -6.54 -1.09 5.00
C VAL A 262 -5.38 -0.40 4.31
N GLU A 263 -5.13 -0.82 3.07
CA GLU A 263 -4.17 -0.20 2.15
C GLU A 263 -4.91 0.41 0.97
N ARG A 264 -4.70 1.70 0.71
CA ARG A 264 -5.26 2.43 -0.43
C ARG A 264 -4.20 3.32 -1.06
N HIS A 265 -4.24 3.44 -2.39
CA HIS A 265 -3.38 4.39 -3.09
C HIS A 265 -3.80 5.83 -2.75
N ILE A 266 -2.81 6.72 -2.59
CA ILE A 266 -3.02 8.15 -2.39
C ILE A 266 -2.42 8.95 -3.55
N THR A 267 -3.12 9.98 -4.01
CA THR A 267 -2.64 10.93 -5.01
C THR A 267 -2.90 12.37 -4.55
N LEU A 268 -2.18 13.34 -5.13
CA LEU A 268 -2.50 14.76 -4.97
C LEU A 268 -3.65 15.18 -5.89
N ASP A 269 -3.73 14.59 -7.08
CA ASP A 269 -4.75 14.84 -8.11
C ASP A 269 -4.85 13.59 -9.00
N ARG A 270 -6.07 13.11 -9.29
CA ARG A 270 -6.30 11.94 -10.16
C ARG A 270 -5.97 12.19 -11.64
N ASN A 271 -5.84 13.44 -12.05
CA ASN A 271 -5.51 13.84 -13.43
C ASN A 271 -4.00 13.84 -13.71
N MET A 272 -3.17 13.64 -12.67
CA MET A 272 -1.72 13.51 -12.86
C MET A 272 -1.37 12.29 -13.74
N PRO A 273 -0.27 12.36 -14.52
CA PRO A 273 0.13 11.28 -15.40
C PRO A 273 0.58 10.06 -14.59
N GLY A 274 0.05 8.87 -14.90
CA GLY A 274 0.42 7.62 -14.22
C GLY A 274 -0.74 6.62 -14.20
N SER A 275 -0.43 5.32 -14.07
CA SER A 275 -1.44 4.26 -14.10
C SER A 275 -2.33 4.23 -12.85
N ASP A 276 -1.77 4.61 -11.71
CA ASP A 276 -2.40 4.34 -10.42
C ASP A 276 -3.23 5.54 -9.92
N HIS A 277 -2.99 6.74 -10.45
CA HIS A 277 -3.69 7.98 -10.06
C HIS A 277 -5.21 7.85 -10.15
N LYS A 278 -5.74 7.20 -11.20
CA LYS A 278 -7.19 7.04 -11.40
C LYS A 278 -7.87 6.23 -10.29
N ALA A 279 -7.16 5.25 -9.72
CA ALA A 279 -7.63 4.38 -8.64
C ALA A 279 -7.27 4.89 -7.24
N SER A 280 -6.56 6.03 -7.17
CA SER A 280 -6.07 6.60 -5.93
C SER A 280 -7.09 7.55 -5.30
N LEU A 281 -7.11 7.63 -3.98
CA LEU A 281 -7.87 8.64 -3.25
C LEU A 281 -7.07 9.95 -3.18
N GLU A 282 -7.74 11.06 -3.38
CA GLU A 282 -7.19 12.39 -3.12
C GLU A 282 -7.18 12.69 -1.60
N PRO A 283 -6.44 13.71 -1.12
CA PRO A 283 -6.20 13.89 0.32
C PRO A 283 -7.48 14.01 1.16
N ALA A 284 -8.49 14.72 0.65
CA ALA A 284 -9.77 14.89 1.33
C ALA A 284 -10.56 13.56 1.43
N GLU A 285 -10.56 12.77 0.35
CA GLU A 285 -11.22 11.46 0.31
C GLU A 285 -10.52 10.44 1.22
N PHE A 286 -9.18 10.46 1.23
CA PHE A 286 -8.39 9.61 2.09
C PHE A 286 -8.62 9.94 3.56
N LYS A 287 -8.61 11.23 3.92
CA LYS A 287 -8.95 11.69 5.27
C LYS A 287 -10.36 11.25 5.65
N HIS A 288 -11.33 11.42 4.76
CA HIS A 288 -12.71 10.99 5.02
C HIS A 288 -12.79 9.47 5.27
N LEU A 289 -12.07 8.65 4.52
CA LEU A 289 -11.99 7.21 4.75
C LEU A 289 -11.44 6.89 6.14
N VAL A 290 -10.33 7.52 6.55
CA VAL A 290 -9.73 7.30 7.88
C VAL A 290 -10.71 7.72 8.98
N ASP A 291 -11.32 8.90 8.86
CA ASP A 291 -12.28 9.42 9.83
C ASP A 291 -13.49 8.47 10.00
N GLU A 292 -14.05 7.96 8.89
CA GLU A 292 -15.16 6.99 8.93
C GLU A 292 -14.75 5.63 9.51
N ILE A 293 -13.52 5.17 9.26
CA ILE A 293 -12.98 3.96 9.90
C ILE A 293 -12.83 4.16 11.41
N ARG A 294 -12.30 5.29 11.87
CA ARG A 294 -12.18 5.60 13.31
C ARG A 294 -13.56 5.74 13.95
N ARG A 295 -14.53 6.31 13.25
CA ARG A 295 -15.93 6.35 13.70
C ARG A 295 -16.54 4.95 13.77
N LEU A 296 -16.29 4.10 12.77
CA LEU A 296 -16.76 2.71 12.74
C LEU A 296 -16.26 1.93 13.97
N GLU A 297 -15.00 2.14 14.36
CA GLU A 297 -14.40 1.51 15.54
C GLU A 297 -15.15 1.80 16.84
N VAL A 298 -15.80 2.96 16.94
CA VAL A 298 -16.65 3.35 18.07
C VAL A 298 -18.06 2.75 17.93
N VAL A 299 -18.71 2.96 16.77
CA VAL A 299 -20.13 2.59 16.60
C VAL A 299 -20.38 1.09 16.53
N GLN A 300 -19.38 0.28 16.15
CA GLN A 300 -19.50 -1.18 16.16
C GLN A 300 -19.70 -1.75 17.58
N GLY A 301 -19.26 -1.03 18.61
CA GLY A 301 -19.41 -1.41 20.01
C GLY A 301 -18.71 -2.74 20.36
N ASN A 302 -19.17 -3.35 21.45
CA ASN A 302 -18.63 -4.62 21.97
C ASN A 302 -19.63 -5.79 21.90
N GLY A 303 -20.78 -5.60 21.24
CA GLY A 303 -21.83 -6.61 21.11
C GLY A 303 -22.66 -6.88 22.38
N LEU A 304 -22.41 -6.19 23.49
CA LEU A 304 -23.18 -6.36 24.73
C LEU A 304 -24.40 -5.42 24.74
N LYS A 305 -25.61 -5.98 24.77
CA LYS A 305 -26.85 -5.20 24.89
C LYS A 305 -26.90 -4.54 26.27
N LYS A 306 -27.09 -3.22 26.26
CA LYS A 306 -27.30 -2.40 27.46
C LYS A 306 -28.54 -1.54 27.26
N VAL A 307 -29.18 -1.19 28.37
CA VAL A 307 -30.15 -0.10 28.44
C VAL A 307 -29.37 1.13 28.83
N HIS A 308 -29.41 2.17 28.00
CA HIS A 308 -28.75 3.42 28.30
C HIS A 308 -29.61 4.29 29.24
N PRO A 309 -29.01 5.11 30.13
CA PRO A 309 -29.77 6.03 30.97
C PRO A 309 -30.72 6.94 30.18
N SER A 310 -30.33 7.32 28.96
CA SER A 310 -31.16 8.08 28.02
C SER A 310 -32.45 7.38 27.57
N GLU A 311 -32.52 6.05 27.70
CA GLU A 311 -33.69 5.26 27.35
C GLU A 311 -34.70 5.15 28.51
N GLU A 312 -34.29 5.44 29.75
CA GLU A 312 -35.11 5.18 30.94
C GLU A 312 -36.45 5.90 30.96
N GLU A 313 -36.46 7.19 30.60
CA GLU A 313 -37.69 7.98 30.57
C GLU A 313 -38.68 7.45 29.52
N THR A 314 -38.16 7.13 28.34
CA THR A 314 -38.96 6.52 27.26
C THR A 314 -39.49 5.15 27.68
N MET A 315 -38.67 4.35 28.36
CA MET A 315 -39.08 3.06 28.90
C MET A 315 -40.18 3.19 29.95
N LYS A 316 -40.05 4.11 30.92
CA LYS A 316 -41.08 4.39 31.93
C LYS A 316 -42.40 4.83 31.30
N LYS A 317 -42.33 5.64 30.23
CA LYS A 317 -43.51 6.15 29.50
C LYS A 317 -44.23 5.06 28.71
N LEU A 318 -43.50 4.17 28.04
CA LEU A 318 -44.05 3.27 27.02
C LEU A 318 -44.18 1.80 27.47
N ARG A 319 -43.39 1.33 28.44
CA ARG A 319 -43.44 -0.07 28.92
C ARG A 319 -44.41 -0.19 30.10
N ARG A 320 -45.64 -0.59 29.81
CA ARG A 320 -46.74 -0.72 30.79
C ARG A 320 -46.86 -2.13 31.41
N ILE A 321 -46.35 -3.13 30.71
CA ILE A 321 -46.33 -4.55 31.12
C ILE A 321 -45.00 -4.78 31.86
N LYS A 322 -45.05 -5.24 33.11
CA LYS A 322 -43.89 -5.36 34.01
C LYS A 322 -43.53 -6.81 34.36
N ASP A 323 -44.30 -7.77 33.87
CA ASP A 323 -44.23 -9.21 34.17
C ASP A 323 -43.60 -10.03 33.02
N PHE A 324 -42.74 -9.40 32.20
CA PHE A 324 -41.89 -10.06 31.21
C PHE A 324 -40.45 -10.19 31.70
#